data_AF-A0A849QKH5-F1
#
_entry.id   AF-A0A849QKH5-F1
#
_cell.length_a   1.000
_cell.length_b   1.000
_cell.length_c   1.000
_cell.angle_alpha   90.00
_cell.angle_beta   90.00
_cell.angle_gamma   90.00
#
_symmetry.space_group_name_H-M   'P 1'
#
loop_
_entity.id
_entity.type
_entity.pdbx_description
1 polymer ?
#
loop_
_entity_poly.entity_id
_entity_poly.type
_entity_poly.pdbx_seq_one_letter_code
_entity_poly.pdbx_strand_id
1 'polypeptide(L)' 'MKWNDKSEFKARVKEFAGKMDIEIKALAVRPMKNKWASCSTDGNLNFNKELLELDKEIGEYVIVHEL' A
#
# COMPACT_ATOMS: atom_id res chain seq x y z
N MET A 1 -4.51 -15.60 -3.45
CA MET A 1 -5.25 -14.79 -4.46
C MET A 1 -4.39 -13.58 -4.82
N LYS A 2 -4.38 -13.12 -6.08
CA LYS A 2 -3.64 -11.93 -6.53
C LYS A 2 -4.54 -10.70 -6.62
N TRP A 3 -3.94 -9.52 -6.65
CA TRP A 3 -4.62 -8.26 -6.94
C TRP A 3 -5.14 -8.25 -8.39
N ASN A 4 -6.34 -7.73 -8.59
CA ASN A 4 -6.92 -7.54 -9.91
C ASN A 4 -6.33 -6.32 -10.61
N ASP A 5 -6.18 -5.21 -9.87
CA ASP A 5 -5.57 -3.98 -10.36
C ASP A 5 -5.05 -3.09 -9.22
N LYS A 6 -4.42 -1.97 -9.62
CA LYS A 6 -3.92 -0.94 -8.72
C LYS A 6 -5.02 -0.27 -7.89
N SER A 7 -6.24 -0.17 -8.40
CA SER A 7 -7.37 0.46 -7.72
C SER A 7 -7.85 -0.40 -6.56
N GLU A 8 -7.92 -1.72 -6.74
CA GLU A 8 -8.22 -2.68 -5.68
C GLU A 8 -7.18 -2.60 -4.55
N PHE A 9 -5.90 -2.61 -4.89
CA PHE A 9 -4.82 -2.46 -3.91
C PHE A 9 -4.98 -1.16 -3.10
N LYS A 10 -5.21 -0.03 -3.79
CA LYS A 10 -5.42 1.26 -3.15
C LYS A 10 -6.67 1.30 -2.26
N ALA A 11 -7.76 0.64 -2.68
CA ALA A 11 -8.96 0.52 -1.87
C ALA A 11 -8.66 -0.23 -0.57
N ARG A 12 -7.87 -1.31 -0.65
CA ARG A 12 -7.47 -2.07 0.54
C ARG A 12 -6.58 -1.25 1.49
N VAL A 13 -5.65 -0.45 0.97
CA VAL A 13 -4.86 0.49 1.80
C VAL A 13 -5.79 1.40 2.61
N LYS A 14 -6.77 2.02 1.95
CA LYS A 14 -7.74 2.91 2.60
C LYS A 14 -8.61 2.19 3.62
N GLU A 15 -8.98 0.94 3.35
CA GLU A 15 -9.75 0.10 4.27
C GLU A 15 -8.97 -0.14 5.57
N PHE A 16 -7.69 -0.51 5.49
CA PHE A 16 -6.85 -0.67 6.68
C PHE A 16 -6.62 0.64 7.42
N ALA A 17 -6.32 1.72 6.69
CA ALA A 17 -6.15 3.04 7.30
C ALA A 17 -7.40 3.47 8.09
N GLY A 18 -8.59 3.26 7.53
CA GLY A 18 -9.86 3.54 8.21
C GLY A 18 -10.12 2.64 9.43
N LYS A 19 -9.70 1.37 9.41
CA LYS A 19 -9.79 0.48 10.57
C LYS A 19 -8.86 0.90 11.72
N MET A 20 -7.75 1.56 11.40
CA MET A 20 -6.72 1.99 12.35
C MET A 20 -6.86 3.47 12.74
N ASP A 21 -7.86 4.18 12.20
CA ASP A 21 -8.05 5.63 12.37
C ASP A 21 -6.82 6.47 11.95
N ILE A 22 -6.17 6.06 10.86
CA ILE A 22 -4.98 6.73 10.30
C ILE A 22 -5.37 7.58 9.09
N GLU A 23 -5.03 8.86 9.13
CA GLU A 23 -5.23 9.77 8.00
C GLU A 23 -4.05 9.69 7.01
N ILE A 24 -4.35 9.41 5.74
CA ILE A 24 -3.35 9.36 4.67
C ILE A 24 -3.50 10.59 3.76
N LYS A 25 -2.40 11.31 3.55
CA LYS A 25 -2.39 12.53 2.73
C LYS A 25 -2.33 12.21 1.24
N ALA A 26 -1.52 11.22 0.87
CA ALA A 26 -1.40 10.76 -0.51
C ALA A 26 -1.08 9.28 -0.60
N LEU A 27 -1.53 8.64 -1.69
CA LEU A 27 -1.30 7.23 -1.94
C LEU A 27 -0.87 6.98 -3.39
N ALA A 28 0.38 6.53 -3.56
CA ALA A 28 0.95 6.19 -4.85
C ALA A 28 1.35 4.70 -4.91
N VAL A 29 1.19 4.11 -6.10
CA VAL A 29 1.77 2.82 -6.45
C VAL A 29 2.63 3.04 -7.69
N ARG A 30 3.95 2.82 -7.58
CA ARG A 30 4.95 3.14 -8.61
C ARG A 30 6.15 2.19 -8.52
N PRO A 31 6.98 2.03 -9.57
CA PRO A 31 8.23 1.29 -9.45
C PRO A 31 9.11 1.91 -8.35
N MET A 32 9.64 1.07 -7.46
CA MET A 32 10.60 1.46 -6.42
C MET A 32 11.82 0.54 -6.51
N LYS A 33 13.03 1.09 -6.32
CA LYS A 33 14.27 0.33 -6.54
C LYS A 33 14.68 -0.53 -5.34
N ASN A 34 14.55 0.01 -4.13
CA ASN A 34 15.20 -0.54 -2.94
C ASN A 34 14.21 -0.91 -1.83
N LYS A 35 12.91 -0.63 -2.00
CA LYS A 35 11.89 -0.80 -0.97
C LYS A 35 10.58 -1.27 -1.58
N TRP A 36 9.79 -2.00 -0.79
CA TRP A 36 8.42 -2.38 -1.13
C TRP A 36 7.41 -1.28 -0.80
N ALA A 37 7.67 -0.48 0.24
CA ALA A 37 6.86 0.66 0.57
C ALA A 37 7.68 1.76 1.29
N SER A 38 7.09 2.94 1.42
CA SER A 38 7.63 4.03 2.23
C SER A 38 6.54 5.05 2.60
N CYS A 39 6.56 5.50 3.85
CA CYS A 39 5.75 6.55 4.43
C CYS A 39 6.63 7.76 4.73
N SER A 40 6.17 8.94 4.31
CA SER A 40 6.78 10.20 4.76
C SER A 40 6.16 10.63 6.08
N THR A 41 6.87 11.42 6.88
CA THR A 41 6.33 12.08 8.08
C THR A 41 5.05 12.88 7.81
N ASP A 42 4.88 13.39 6.59
CA ASP A 42 3.68 14.13 6.14
C ASP A 42 2.49 13.24 5.73
N GLY A 43 2.54 11.92 5.97
CA GLY A 43 1.44 11.00 5.66
C GLY A 43 1.30 10.60 4.19
N ASN A 44 2.36 10.71 3.38
CA ASN A 44 2.37 10.21 1.99
C ASN A 44 2.87 8.77 1.94
N LEU A 45 2.02 7.86 1.46
CA LEU A 45 2.34 6.45 1.28
C LEU A 45 2.70 6.16 -0.18
N ASN A 46 3.81 5.45 -0.36
CA ASN A 46 4.25 4.93 -1.64
C ASN A 46 4.43 3.43 -1.54
N PHE A 47 3.85 2.69 -2.48
CA PHE A 47 3.99 1.25 -2.60
C PHE A 47 4.64 0.90 -3.93
N ASN A 48 5.46 -0.15 -3.93
CA ASN A 48 6.08 -0.66 -5.13
C ASN A 48 5.03 -1.35 -6.01
N LYS A 49 5.04 -1.10 -7.33
CA LYS A 49 4.12 -1.76 -8.27
C LYS A 49 4.26 -3.29 -8.29
N GLU A 50 5.42 -3.81 -7.93
CA GLU A 50 5.66 -5.27 -7.86
C GLU A 50 4.75 -5.96 -6.85
N LEU A 51 4.25 -5.25 -5.83
CA LEU A 51 3.29 -5.78 -4.86
C LEU A 51 1.97 -6.22 -5.51
N LEU A 52 1.62 -5.66 -6.68
CA LEU A 52 0.41 -6.05 -7.42
C LEU A 52 0.53 -7.45 -8.03
N GLU A 53 1.77 -7.90 -8.30
CA GLU A 53 2.05 -9.22 -8.90
C GLU A 53 2.19 -10.33 -7.85
N LEU A 54 2.38 -9.95 -6.59
CA LEU A 54 2.49 -10.84 -5.45
C LEU A 54 1.11 -11.27 -4.91
N ASP A 55 1.13 -12.26 -4.05
CA ASP A 55 -0.06 -12.69 -3.34
C ASP A 55 -0.60 -11.55 -2.44
N LYS A 56 -1.93 -11.48 -2.36
CA LYS A 56 -2.63 -10.47 -1.57
C LYS A 56 -2.16 -10.43 -0.12
N GLU A 57 -1.89 -11.57 0.50
CA GLU A 57 -1.42 -11.65 1.88
C GLU A 57 -0.08 -10.90 2.09
N ILE A 58 0.84 -10.99 1.11
CA ILE A 58 2.10 -10.24 1.15
C ILE A 58 1.83 -8.75 1.00
N GLY A 59 0.97 -8.38 0.04
CA GLY A 59 0.59 -6.99 -0.16
C GLY A 59 -0.07 -6.39 1.08
N GLU A 60 -1.01 -7.10 1.70
CA GLU A 60 -1.72 -6.70 2.92
C GLU A 60 -0.76 -6.57 4.11
N TYR A 61 0.19 -7.50 4.26
CA TYR A 61 1.24 -7.39 5.28
C TYR A 61 2.05 -6.09 5.11
N VAL A 62 2.48 -5.78 3.89
CA VAL A 62 3.25 -4.55 3.60
C VAL A 62 2.40 -3.30 3.82
N ILE A 63 1.11 -3.35 3.49
CA ILE A 63 0.17 -2.26 3.78
C ILE A 63 0.11 -1.97 5.28
N VAL A 64 -0.11 -3.01 6.09
CA VAL A 64 -0.21 -2.86 7.57
C VAL A 64 1.12 -2.45 8.18
N HIS A 65 2.26 -2.85 7.62
CA HIS A 65 3.57 -2.43 8.12
C HIS A 65 3.86 -0.94 7.87
N GLU A 66 3.32 -0.38 6.78
CA GLU A 66 3.58 1.00 6.39
C GLU A 66 2.58 2.01 6.97
N LEU A 67 1.37 1.55 7.31
CA LEU A 67 0.34 2.31 8.03
C LEU A 67 0.67 2.36 9.52
#